data_AF-X1H5Y1-F1
#
_entry.id   AF-X1H5Y1-F1
#
_cell.length_a   1.000
_cell.length_b   1.000
_cell.length_c   1.000
_cell.angle_alpha   90.00
_cell.angle_beta   90.00
_cell.angle_gamma   90.00
#
_symmetry.space_group_name_H-M   'P 1'
#
loop_
_entity.id
_entity.type
_entity.pdbx_description
1 polymer ?
#
loop_
_entity_poly.entity_id
_entity_poly.type
_entity_poly.pdbx_seq_one_letter_code
_entity_poly.pdbx_strand_id
1 'polypeptide(L)'
;MTQLSFKLKQIGVIRTPYTDNTPYHPVEENEGDFRVVVEPQYTDGLYKLAEFRYVYVIYFIHRIRQKLSMEVSPPWTDGMKVGVFASRLPIRPNYIGLGCVRWNPTT
;
A
#
# COMPACT_ATOMS: atom_id res chain seq x y z
N MET A 1 4.46 30.09 -4.41
CA MET A 1 4.24 29.10 -3.33
C MET A 1 5.52 28.28 -3.21
N THR A 2 6.10 28.22 -2.01
CA THR A 2 7.30 27.40 -1.75
C THR A 2 6.95 25.92 -1.87
N GLN A 3 7.73 25.18 -2.65
CA GLN A 3 7.57 23.75 -2.80
C GLN A 3 7.99 23.07 -1.48
N LEU A 4 7.02 22.45 -0.80
CA LEU A 4 7.28 21.67 0.41
C LEU A 4 7.58 20.23 0.01
N SER A 5 8.70 19.68 0.47
CA SER A 5 9.09 18.28 0.25
C SER A 5 9.25 17.56 1.58
N PHE A 6 8.87 16.28 1.60
CA PHE A 6 8.93 15.44 2.79
C PHE A 6 9.79 14.22 2.52
N LYS A 7 10.59 13.84 3.52
CA LYS A 7 11.37 12.59 3.51
C LYS A 7 10.70 11.60 4.44
N LEU A 8 10.29 10.45 3.91
CA LEU A 8 9.75 9.36 4.71
C LEU A 8 10.88 8.43 5.16
N LYS A 9 10.82 7.97 6.41
CA LYS A 9 11.71 6.92 6.93
C LYS A 9 10.90 5.62 6.98
N GLN A 10 11.44 4.58 6.34
CA GLN A 10 10.85 3.24 6.41
C GLN A 10 10.87 2.74 7.85
N ILE A 11 9.75 2.17 8.31
CA ILE A 11 9.58 1.63 9.67
C ILE A 11 9.47 0.11 9.71
N GLY A 12 9.48 -0.54 8.55
CA GLY A 12 9.25 -1.98 8.42
C GLY A 12 9.11 -2.41 6.97
N VAL A 13 8.76 -3.67 6.76
CA VAL A 13 8.59 -4.31 5.44
C VAL A 13 7.30 -5.12 5.42
N ILE A 14 6.57 -5.05 4.31
CA ILE A 14 5.44 -5.95 4.04
C ILE A 14 5.98 -7.17 3.28
N ARG A 15 5.73 -8.36 3.82
CA ARG A 15 6.02 -9.66 3.18
C ARG A 15 4.71 -10.26 2.70
N THR A 16 4.67 -10.65 1.43
CA THR A 16 3.51 -11.25 0.79
C THR A 16 3.96 -12.40 -0.12
N PRO A 17 3.08 -13.36 -0.45
CA PRO A 17 3.34 -14.37 -1.48
C PRO A 17 3.46 -13.77 -2.90
N TYR A 18 2.98 -12.54 -3.10
CA TYR A 18 3.10 -11.84 -4.38
C TYR A 18 4.57 -11.51 -4.71
N THR A 19 5.03 -11.96 -5.87
CA THR A 19 6.38 -11.67 -6.38
C THR A 19 6.36 -10.49 -7.36
N ASP A 20 5.70 -10.68 -8.50
CA ASP A 20 5.73 -9.75 -9.63
C ASP A 20 4.36 -9.16 -9.97
N ASN A 21 3.29 -9.90 -9.66
CA ASN A 21 1.91 -9.48 -9.88
C ASN A 21 1.16 -9.42 -8.56
N THR A 22 0.55 -8.26 -8.29
CA THR A 22 -0.38 -8.07 -7.18
C THR A 22 -1.78 -7.85 -7.74
N PRO A 23 -2.83 -8.33 -7.05
CA PRO A 23 -4.21 -8.05 -7.46
C PRO A 23 -4.47 -6.54 -7.50
N TYR A 24 -5.25 -6.08 -8.49
CA TYR A 24 -5.70 -4.68 -8.57
C TYR A 24 -6.65 -4.31 -7.41
N HIS A 25 -7.33 -5.32 -6.85
CA HIS A 25 -8.24 -5.18 -5.72
C HIS A 25 -7.93 -6.26 -4.67
N PRO A 26 -8.15 -5.98 -3.38
CA PRO A 26 -8.02 -6.98 -2.33
C PRO A 26 -8.92 -8.18 -2.66
N VAL A 27 -8.34 -9.37 -2.64
CA VAL A 27 -9.11 -10.63 -2.71
C VAL A 27 -9.46 -11.01 -1.28
N GLU A 28 -10.70 -11.43 -1.01
CA GLU A 28 -11.13 -11.75 0.36
C GLU A 28 -10.51 -13.06 0.88
N GLU A 29 -10.32 -14.03 0.00
CA GLU A 29 -9.70 -15.33 0.27
C GLU A 29 -8.30 -15.35 -0.32
N ASN A 30 -7.32 -14.79 0.41
CA ASN A 30 -5.91 -14.95 0.04
C ASN A 30 -5.29 -16.10 0.80
N GLU A 31 -4.77 -17.08 0.08
CA GLU A 31 -3.90 -18.12 0.64
C GLU A 31 -2.45 -17.61 0.71
N GLY A 32 -1.74 -17.99 1.78
CA GLY A 32 -0.32 -17.74 1.94
C GLY A 32 0.05 -16.82 3.12
N ASP A 33 1.34 -16.55 3.25
CA ASP A 33 1.93 -15.87 4.41
C ASP A 33 2.04 -14.36 4.16
N PHE A 34 1.14 -13.59 4.80
CA PHE A 34 1.13 -12.13 4.76
C PHE A 34 1.57 -11.58 6.11
N ARG A 35 2.68 -10.82 6.13
CA ARG A 35 3.22 -10.25 7.37
C ARG A 35 3.66 -8.81 7.19
N VAL A 36 3.39 -7.99 8.20
CA VAL A 36 4.02 -6.67 8.34
C VAL A 36 5.08 -6.78 9.42
N VAL A 37 6.34 -6.66 9.03
CA VAL A 37 7.49 -6.75 9.93
C VAL A 37 7.96 -5.35 10.26
N VAL A 38 7.80 -4.92 11.51
CA VAL A 38 8.21 -3.59 11.99
C VAL A 38 9.63 -3.66 12.55
N GLU A 39 10.44 -2.63 12.31
CA GLU A 39 11.81 -2.55 12.83
C GLU A 39 11.79 -2.50 14.37
N PRO A 40 12.76 -3.15 15.06
CA PRO A 40 12.74 -3.30 16.52
C PRO A 40 12.56 -1.98 17.29
N GLN A 41 13.19 -0.90 16.81
CA GLN A 41 13.12 0.44 17.42
C GLN A 41 11.73 1.09 17.41
N TYR A 42 10.76 0.54 16.66
CA TYR A 42 9.39 1.04 16.58
C TYR A 42 8.36 0.12 17.27
N THR A 43 8.83 -0.95 17.94
CA THR A 43 7.96 -1.98 18.53
C THR A 43 6.97 -1.42 19.56
N ASP A 44 7.38 -0.44 20.37
CA ASP A 44 6.50 0.19 21.37
C ASP A 44 5.26 0.84 20.72
N GLY A 45 5.36 1.24 19.46
CA GLY A 45 4.23 1.78 18.68
C GLY A 45 3.14 0.74 18.35
N LEU A 46 3.39 -0.54 18.61
CA LEU A 46 2.41 -1.63 18.42
C LEU A 46 1.56 -1.90 19.67
N TYR A 47 1.79 -1.16 20.77
CA TYR A 47 1.05 -1.35 22.01
C TYR A 47 -0.47 -1.32 21.77
N LYS A 48 -1.16 -2.39 22.20
CA LYS A 48 -2.60 -2.64 22.02
C LYS A 48 -3.11 -2.72 20.57
N LEU A 49 -2.25 -2.75 19.55
CA LEU A 49 -2.67 -2.88 18.15
C LEU A 49 -3.55 -4.13 17.92
N ALA A 50 -3.26 -5.22 18.63
CA ALA A 50 -4.00 -6.47 18.57
C ALA A 50 -5.44 -6.38 19.14
N GLU A 51 -5.79 -5.30 19.86
CA GLU A 51 -7.16 -5.06 20.33
C GLU A 51 -8.10 -4.58 19.21
N PHE A 52 -7.55 -4.23 18.03
CA PHE A 52 -8.30 -3.75 16.88
C PHE A 52 -8.50 -4.83 15.82
N ARG A 53 -9.70 -4.90 15.24
CA ARG A 53 -10.03 -5.87 14.17
C ARG A 53 -9.44 -5.46 12.81
N TYR A 54 -9.40 -4.17 12.51
CA TYR A 54 -8.91 -3.64 11.24
C TYR A 54 -7.87 -2.56 11.52
N VAL A 55 -6.83 -2.53 10.70
CA VAL A 55 -5.75 -1.53 10.77
C VAL A 55 -5.50 -0.96 9.39
N TYR A 56 -5.12 0.32 9.35
CA TYR A 56 -4.61 0.93 8.13
C TYR A 56 -3.11 0.68 8.01
N VAL A 57 -2.71 0.14 6.86
CA VAL A 57 -1.30 0.01 6.48
C VAL A 57 -1.04 1.01 5.37
N ILE A 58 -0.16 1.98 5.66
CA ILE A 58 0.32 2.96 4.69
C ILE A 58 1.72 2.51 4.27
N TYR A 59 1.93 2.33 2.96
CA TYR A 59 3.17 1.75 2.45
C TYR A 59 3.68 2.47 1.22
N PHE A 60 4.99 2.37 0.98
CA PHE A 60 5.63 2.98 -0.17
C PHE A 60 5.81 1.95 -1.31
N ILE A 61 5.33 2.30 -2.50
CA ILE A 61 5.34 1.43 -3.67
C ILE A 61 6.66 1.62 -4.44
N HIS A 62 7.71 0.98 -3.92
CA HIS A 62 9.09 1.18 -4.34
C HIS A 62 9.48 0.62 -5.72
N ARG A 63 8.61 -0.17 -6.38
CA ARG A 63 8.95 -0.87 -7.64
C ARG A 63 8.29 -0.28 -8.90
N ILE A 64 7.73 0.93 -8.83
CA ILE A 64 7.12 1.57 -10.00
C ILE A 64 8.19 1.99 -11.01
N ARG A 65 8.08 1.44 -12.23
CA ARG A 65 8.96 1.76 -13.36
C ARG A 65 8.27 2.62 -14.42
N GLN A 66 6.94 2.68 -14.43
CA GLN A 66 6.20 3.47 -15.41
C GLN A 66 6.36 4.98 -15.15
N LYS A 67 6.37 5.77 -16.22
CA LYS A 67 6.38 7.23 -16.13
C LYS A 67 5.02 7.73 -15.62
N LEU A 68 5.05 8.73 -14.75
CA LEU A 68 3.84 9.42 -14.28
C LEU A 68 3.10 10.06 -15.46
N SER A 69 1.80 9.80 -15.53
CA SER A 69 0.83 10.52 -16.36
C SER A 69 -0.29 11.06 -15.47
N MET A 70 -0.73 12.29 -15.72
CA MET A 70 -1.86 12.88 -14.99
C MET A 70 -3.21 12.36 -15.48
N GLU A 71 -3.25 11.72 -16.65
CA GLU A 71 -4.39 11.01 -17.23
C GLU A 71 -4.03 9.53 -17.39
N VAL A 72 -4.91 8.62 -16.93
CA VAL A 72 -4.68 7.17 -16.89
C VAL A 72 -5.93 6.42 -17.34
N SER A 73 -5.76 5.16 -17.76
CA SER A 73 -6.86 4.25 -18.08
C SER A 73 -6.75 3.00 -17.19
N PRO A 74 -7.36 3.01 -16.00
CA PRO A 74 -7.28 1.88 -15.09
C PRO A 74 -8.02 0.64 -15.64
N PRO A 75 -7.60 -0.59 -15.30
CA PRO A 75 -8.22 -1.81 -15.85
C PRO A 75 -9.72 -1.97 -15.58
N TRP A 76 -10.24 -1.30 -14.54
CA TRP A 76 -11.64 -1.40 -14.11
C TRP A 76 -12.55 -0.31 -14.70
N THR A 77 -12.07 0.51 -15.64
CA THR A 77 -12.85 1.62 -16.21
C THR A 77 -13.32 1.35 -17.65
N ASP A 78 -13.27 0.11 -18.13
CA ASP A 78 -13.69 -0.29 -19.49
C ASP A 78 -13.14 0.64 -20.59
N GLY A 79 -11.88 1.04 -20.47
CA GLY A 79 -11.19 1.91 -21.42
C GLY A 79 -11.40 3.42 -21.20
N MET A 80 -12.27 3.83 -20.27
CA MET A 80 -12.43 5.25 -19.91
C MET A 80 -11.13 5.79 -19.32
N LYS A 81 -10.70 6.96 -19.81
CA LYS A 81 -9.60 7.71 -19.23
C LYS A 81 -10.07 8.60 -18.09
N VAL A 82 -9.31 8.63 -17.01
CA VAL A 82 -9.59 9.43 -15.82
C VAL A 82 -8.33 10.15 -15.35
N GLY A 83 -8.50 11.22 -14.58
CA GLY A 83 -7.37 11.83 -13.88
C GLY A 83 -6.72 10.83 -12.91
N VAL A 84 -5.41 10.89 -12.73
CA VAL A 84 -4.66 9.95 -11.86
C VAL A 84 -5.25 9.89 -10.45
N PHE A 85 -5.73 11.02 -9.93
CA PHE A 85 -6.35 11.13 -8.61
C PHE A 85 -7.77 10.55 -8.52
N ALA A 86 -8.47 10.40 -9.64
CA ALA A 86 -9.76 9.70 -9.72
C ALA A 86 -9.61 8.18 -9.83
N SER A 87 -8.38 7.67 -9.95
CA SER A 87 -8.08 6.23 -9.93
C SER A 87 -7.61 5.77 -8.55
N ARG A 88 -7.16 4.51 -8.44
CA ARG A 88 -6.34 3.98 -7.33
C ARG A 88 -5.01 3.39 -7.83
N LEU A 89 -4.58 3.76 -9.05
CA LEU A 89 -3.33 3.26 -9.61
C LEU A 89 -2.12 3.69 -8.76
N PRO A 90 -1.06 2.87 -8.71
CA PRO A 90 0.11 3.15 -7.90
C PRO A 90 1.01 4.25 -8.48
N ILE A 91 0.91 4.52 -9.78
CA ILE A 91 1.70 5.55 -10.48
C ILE A 91 1.12 6.93 -10.16
N ARG A 92 1.65 7.58 -9.13
CA ARG A 92 1.22 8.88 -8.60
C ARG A 92 2.42 9.78 -8.32
N PRO A 93 2.24 11.10 -8.12
CA PRO A 93 3.35 11.96 -7.70
C PRO A 93 4.05 11.45 -6.42
N ASN A 94 3.29 10.88 -5.49
CA ASN A 94 3.80 10.19 -4.31
C ASN A 94 3.32 8.74 -4.33
N TYR A 95 4.25 7.79 -4.40
CA TYR A 95 3.97 6.35 -4.49
C TYR A 95 3.52 5.74 -3.15
N ILE A 96 2.43 6.27 -2.59
CA ILE A 96 1.86 5.83 -1.32
C ILE A 96 0.65 4.94 -1.60
N GLY A 97 0.70 3.72 -1.08
CA GLY A 97 -0.42 2.80 -1.01
C GLY A 97 -1.10 2.86 0.35
N LEU A 98 -2.38 2.51 0.38
CA LEU A 98 -3.20 2.40 1.58
C LEU A 98 -3.98 1.08 1.51
N GLY A 99 -3.82 0.25 2.53
CA GLY A 99 -4.63 -0.96 2.74
C GLY A 99 -5.37 -0.89 4.06
N CYS A 100 -6.67 -1.18 4.05
CA CYS A 100 -7.41 -1.53 5.26
C CYS A 100 -7.37 -3.05 5.39
N VAL A 101 -6.64 -3.56 6.38
CA VAL A 101 -6.40 -5.00 6.53
C VAL A 101 -6.95 -5.48 7.86
N ARG A 102 -7.44 -6.73 7.87
CA ARG A 102 -7.89 -7.37 9.10
C ARG A 102 -6.69 -7.90 9.86
N TRP A 103 -6.61 -7.60 11.16
CA TRP A 103 -5.64 -8.24 12.04
C TRP A 103 -5.97 -9.73 12.18
N ASN A 104 -4.99 -10.60 11.96
CA ASN A 104 -5.12 -12.03 12.20
C ASN A 104 -4.10 -12.41 13.28
N PRO A 105 -4.54 -12.74 14.51
CA PRO A 105 -3.65 -12.98 15.65
C PRO A 105 -2.88 -14.31 15.57
N THR A 106 -3.04 -15.10 14.50
CA THR A 106 -2.61 -16.50 14.43
C THR A 106 -1.15 -16.73 14.03
N THR A 107 -0.31 -15.68 13.95
CA THR A 107 1.14 -15.78 13.68
C THR A 107 1.91 -14.65 14.34
#